data_AF-A0AAE0LGD1-F1
#
_entry.id   AF-A0AAE0LGD1-F1
#
_cell.length_a   1.000
_cell.length_b   1.000
_cell.length_c   1.000
_cell.angle_alpha   90.00
_cell.angle_beta   90.00
_cell.angle_gamma   90.00
#
_symmetry.space_group_name_H-M   'P 1'
#
loop_
_entity.id
_entity.type
_entity.pdbx_description
1 polymer ?
#
loop_
_entity_poly.entity_id
_entity_poly.type
_entity_poly.pdbx_seq_one_letter_code
_entity_poly.pdbx_strand_id
1 'polypeptide(L)'
;MGVPYGADRNAGKEGRRLYKSLSSNHQSKVIAFCDVDDKKLAQGVYEPYPEKRRIPIVHFTEAKPPLILCVKGDLTGGQFEANIASLNLQEGHDFIHFS
;
A
#
# COMPACT_ATOMS: atom_id res chain seq x y z
N MET A 1 20.24 -6.89 -5.89
CA MET A 1 19.61 -5.56 -6.07
C MET A 1 18.20 -5.65 -5.54
N GLY A 2 17.88 -4.94 -4.46
CA GLY A 2 16.55 -4.98 -3.85
C GLY A 2 15.64 -3.94 -4.48
N VAL A 3 14.58 -4.38 -5.14
CA VAL A 3 13.52 -3.50 -5.67
C VAL A 3 12.72 -2.95 -4.47
N PRO A 4 12.54 -1.62 -4.33
CA PRO A 4 11.84 -1.03 -3.18
C PRO A 4 10.32 -1.15 -3.35
N TYR A 5 9.66 -2.05 -2.63
CA TYR A 5 8.21 -2.23 -2.72
C TYR A 5 7.48 -1.07 -2.00
N GLY A 6 6.89 -0.16 -2.76
CA GLY A 6 6.06 0.95 -2.28
C GLY A 6 4.59 0.56 -2.10
N ALA A 7 3.96 1.16 -1.08
CA ALA A 7 2.52 1.31 -0.91
C ALA A 7 1.61 0.09 -1.10
N ASP A 8 1.33 -0.56 0.04
CA ASP A 8 0.06 -1.25 0.26
C ASP A 8 -1.06 -0.20 0.37
N ARG A 9 -1.98 -0.24 -0.59
CA ARG A 9 -3.12 0.68 -0.75
C ARG A 9 -4.25 0.47 0.27
N ASN A 10 -3.97 -0.23 1.37
CA ASN A 10 -4.86 -0.27 2.50
C ASN A 10 -4.06 -0.18 3.81
N ALA A 11 -3.97 1.01 4.39
CA ALA A 11 -3.68 1.14 5.82
C ALA A 11 -4.84 0.58 6.68
N GLY A 12 -5.73 -0.26 6.13
CA GLY A 12 -6.72 -1.03 6.86
C GLY A 12 -6.16 -2.34 7.42
N LYS A 13 -7.08 -3.22 7.82
CA LYS A 13 -6.76 -4.49 8.48
C LYS A 13 -5.92 -5.42 7.59
N GLU A 14 -6.30 -5.56 6.32
CA GLU A 14 -5.66 -6.52 5.42
C GLU A 14 -4.25 -6.09 5.04
N GLY A 15 -4.03 -4.80 4.74
CA GLY A 15 -2.69 -4.36 4.37
C GLY A 15 -1.71 -4.37 5.55
N ARG A 16 -2.18 -4.01 6.75
CA ARG A 16 -1.39 -4.20 7.98
C ARG A 16 -1.12 -5.69 8.28
N ARG A 17 -2.02 -6.60 7.89
CA ARG A 17 -1.84 -8.06 8.03
C ARG A 17 -0.80 -8.57 7.04
N LEU A 18 -0.84 -8.13 5.77
CA LEU A 18 0.19 -8.45 4.79
C LEU A 18 1.56 -8.00 5.30
N TYR A 19 1.70 -6.73 5.69
CA TYR A 19 2.96 -6.21 6.21
C TYR A 19 3.52 -7.04 7.37
N LYS A 20 2.67 -7.46 8.32
CA LYS A 20 3.08 -8.31 9.44
C LYS A 20 3.47 -9.73 9.04
N SER A 21 2.96 -10.23 7.91
CA SER A 21 3.31 -11.55 7.37
C SER A 21 4.63 -11.55 6.60
N LEU A 22 5.10 -10.37 6.17
CA LEU A 22 6.39 -10.21 5.50
C LEU A 22 7.55 -10.50 6.48
N SER A 23 8.64 -11.06 5.96
CA SER A 23 9.89 -11.14 6.72
C SER A 23 10.48 -9.75 6.95
N SER A 24 11.35 -9.60 7.96
CA SER A 24 11.95 -8.30 8.31
C SER A 24 12.71 -7.63 7.14
N ASN A 25 13.30 -8.43 6.24
CA ASN A 25 13.94 -7.93 5.01
C ASN A 25 12.92 -7.35 4.01
N HIS A 26 11.73 -7.93 3.91
CA HIS A 26 10.68 -7.40 3.04
C HIS A 26 9.94 -6.22 3.67
N GLN A 27 9.72 -6.27 4.98
CA GLN A 27 9.17 -5.14 5.73
C GLN A 27 10.00 -3.87 5.54
N SER A 28 11.33 -3.96 5.63
CA SER A 28 12.22 -2.80 5.46
C SER A 28 12.14 -2.14 4.07
N LYS A 29 11.65 -2.87 3.06
CA LYS A 29 11.43 -2.35 1.70
C LYS A 29 10.12 -1.56 1.58
N VAL A 30 9.17 -1.75 2.48
CA VAL A 30 7.91 -1.00 2.52
C VAL A 30 8.18 0.42 2.98
N ILE A 31 8.06 1.40 2.09
CA ILE A 31 8.38 2.81 2.39
C ILE A 31 7.18 3.65 2.79
N ALA A 32 5.97 3.23 2.45
CA ALA A 32 4.71 3.91 2.75
C ALA A 32 3.54 2.92 2.66
N PHE A 33 2.42 3.27 3.28
CA PHE A 33 1.08 2.82 2.93
C PHE A 33 0.39 3.92 2.14
N CYS A 34 -0.56 3.55 1.29
CA CYS A 34 -1.44 4.52 0.64
C CYS A 34 -2.89 4.25 1.03
N ASP A 35 -3.70 5.30 1.06
CA ASP A 35 -5.14 5.17 1.25
C ASP A 35 -5.91 6.31 0.58
N VAL A 36 -7.24 6.19 0.56
CA VAL A 36 -8.18 7.23 0.11
C VAL A 36 -9.03 7.74 1.28
N ASP A 37 -9.06 7.03 2.41
CA ASP A 37 -9.86 7.41 3.56
C ASP A 37 -9.18 8.52 4.37
N ASP A 38 -9.86 9.67 4.47
CA ASP A 38 -9.36 10.86 5.16
C ASP A 38 -8.96 10.60 6.62
N LYS A 39 -9.61 9.67 7.33
CA LYS A 39 -9.24 9.36 8.72
C LYS A 39 -7.90 8.66 8.79
N LYS A 40 -7.60 7.78 7.82
CA LYS A 40 -6.29 7.13 7.71
C LYS A 40 -5.21 8.09 7.24
N LEU A 41 -5.53 9.01 6.33
CA LEU A 41 -4.61 10.08 5.94
C LEU A 41 -4.32 11.01 7.12
N ALA A 42 -5.32 11.33 7.94
CA ALA A 42 -5.16 12.08 9.17
C ALA A 42 -4.34 11.34 10.23
N GLN A 43 -4.35 10.00 10.25
CA GLN A 43 -3.43 9.22 11.08
C GLN A 43 -1.97 9.51 10.69
N GLY A 44 -1.69 9.69 9.40
CA GLY A 44 -0.41 10.11 8.82
C GLY A 44 0.72 9.08 8.88
N VAL A 45 0.79 8.26 9.93
CA VAL A 45 1.85 7.26 10.13
C VAL A 45 1.28 5.99 10.76
N TYR A 46 1.72 4.84 10.26
CA TYR A 46 1.57 3.55 10.92
C TYR A 46 2.86 3.14 11.64
N GLU A 47 2.71 2.70 12.88
CA GLU A 47 3.81 2.23 13.74
C GLU A 47 3.52 0.79 14.19
N PRO A 48 4.07 -0.23 13.51
CA PRO A 48 3.79 -1.64 13.81
C PRO A 48 4.53 -2.13 15.06
N TYR A 49 3.83 -2.48 16.14
CA TYR A 49 4.47 -3.16 17.28
C TYR A 49 4.90 -4.60 16.92
N PRO A 50 6.11 -5.07 17.32
CA PRO A 50 7.10 -4.43 18.20
C PRO A 50 8.17 -3.56 17.50
N GLU A 51 8.11 -3.44 16.17
CA GLU A 51 9.04 -2.63 15.39
C GLU A 51 8.80 -1.13 15.61
N LYS A 52 9.81 -0.39 16.10
CA LYS A 52 9.70 1.08 16.26
C LYS A 52 9.85 1.84 14.93
N ARG A 53 9.29 1.30 13.85
CA ARG A 53 9.36 1.89 12.52
C ARG A 53 8.15 2.78 12.27
N ARG A 54 8.37 3.91 11.61
CA ARG A 54 7.33 4.87 11.24
C ARG A 54 7.12 4.75 9.74
N ILE A 55 5.97 4.22 9.33
CA ILE A 55 5.63 4.04 7.91
C ILE A 55 4.57 5.08 7.55
N PRO A 56 4.88 6.07 6.70
CA PRO A 56 3.92 7.08 6.27
C PRO A 56 2.65 6.46 5.68
N ILE A 57 1.52 7.10 5.90
CA ILE A 57 0.25 6.84 5.21
C ILE A 57 0.00 8.06 4.31
N VAL A 58 0.10 7.88 3.00
CA VAL A 58 -0.02 8.98 2.02
C VAL A 58 -1.25 8.80 1.14
N HIS A 59 -1.67 9.85 0.44
CA HIS A 59 -2.77 9.72 -0.51
C HIS A 59 -2.35 8.86 -1.70
N PHE A 60 -3.31 8.17 -2.30
CA PHE A 60 -3.02 7.23 -3.37
C PHE A 60 -2.35 7.83 -4.61
N THR A 61 -2.62 9.11 -4.88
CA THR A 61 -2.03 9.88 -5.98
C THR A 61 -0.54 10.13 -5.80
N GLU A 62 -0.03 9.95 -4.58
CA GLU A 62 1.39 10.10 -4.26
C GLU A 62 2.16 8.78 -4.37
N ALA A 63 1.47 7.66 -4.64
CA ALA A 63 2.07 6.35 -4.77
C ALA A 63 3.06 6.31 -5.96
N LYS A 64 4.25 5.76 -5.74
CA LYS A 64 5.28 5.61 -6.77
C LYS A 64 5.68 4.14 -6.94
N PRO A 65 5.75 3.62 -8.18
CA PRO A 65 6.17 2.24 -8.45
C PRO A 65 7.56 1.88 -7.87
N PRO A 66 7.80 0.59 -7.59
CA PRO A 66 6.86 -0.54 -7.74
C PRO A 66 5.86 -0.63 -6.58
N LEU A 67 4.59 -0.96 -6.88
CA LEU A 67 3.50 -1.01 -5.89
C LEU A 67 3.02 -2.42 -5.55
N ILE A 68 2.57 -2.63 -4.31
CA ILE A 68 1.82 -3.84 -3.93
C ILE A 68 0.39 -3.43 -3.59
N LEU A 69 -0.59 -3.89 -4.34
CA LEU A 69 -1.98 -3.56 -4.10
C LEU A 69 -2.68 -4.71 -3.35
N CYS A 70 -3.23 -4.41 -2.17
CA CYS A 70 -4.06 -5.33 -1.40
C CYS A 70 -5.44 -4.71 -1.18
N VAL A 71 -6.22 -4.71 -2.25
CA VAL A 71 -7.61 -4.25 -2.24
C VAL A 71 -8.51 -5.40 -2.67
N LYS A 72 -9.58 -5.61 -1.92
CA LYS A 72 -10.66 -6.51 -2.29
C LYS A 72 -11.49 -5.79 -3.37
N GLY A 73 -11.27 -6.13 -4.63
CA GLY A 73 -11.81 -5.38 -5.80
C GLY A 73 -13.31 -5.11 -5.72
N ASP A 74 -14.08 -6.09 -5.26
CA ASP A 74 -15.54 -6.04 -5.26
C ASP A 74 -16.18 -5.05 -4.26
N LEU A 75 -15.39 -4.43 -3.37
CA LEU A 75 -15.93 -3.55 -2.33
C LEU A 75 -16.12 -2.10 -2.79
N THR A 76 -15.54 -1.69 -3.92
CA THR A 76 -15.48 -0.27 -4.33
C THR A 76 -16.34 0.06 -5.55
N GLY A 77 -17.07 -0.92 -6.09
CA GLY A 77 -17.94 -0.71 -7.25
C GLY A 77 -17.21 -0.16 -8.49
N GLY A 78 -15.95 -0.55 -8.71
CA GLY A 78 -15.13 -0.08 -9.83
C GLY A 78 -14.27 1.15 -9.55
N GLN A 79 -14.42 1.78 -8.37
CA GLN A 79 -13.68 3.01 -8.05
C GLN A 79 -12.19 2.75 -7.80
N PHE A 80 -11.84 1.58 -7.29
CA PHE A 80 -10.44 1.16 -7.16
C PHE A 80 -9.76 1.07 -8.53
N GLU A 81 -10.38 0.37 -9.47
CA GLU A 81 -9.88 0.16 -10.83
C GLU A 81 -9.72 1.50 -11.55
N ALA A 82 -10.69 2.40 -11.41
CA ALA A 82 -10.60 3.76 -11.96
C ALA A 82 -9.43 4.56 -11.37
N ASN A 83 -9.21 4.48 -10.06
CA ASN A 83 -8.11 5.17 -9.40
C ASN A 83 -6.74 4.60 -9.82
N ILE A 84 -6.62 3.29 -10.03
CA ILE A 84 -5.37 2.70 -10.55
C ILE A 84 -5.15 3.08 -12.01
N ALA A 85 -6.20 3.03 -12.84
CA ALA A 85 -6.14 3.47 -14.23
C ALA A 85 -5.68 4.93 -14.35
N SER A 86 -6.11 5.82 -13.43
CA SER A 86 -5.68 7.22 -13.41
C SER A 86 -4.19 7.43 -13.14
N LEU A 87 -3.51 6.44 -12.54
CA LEU A 87 -2.07 6.50 -12.28
C LEU A 87 -1.22 6.09 -13.49
N ASN A 88 -1.85 5.63 -14.58
CA ASN A 88 -1.16 5.13 -15.78
C ASN A 88 -0.11 4.05 -15.46
N LEU A 89 -0.43 3.15 -14.54
CA LEU A 89 0.47 2.07 -14.11
C LEU A 89 0.12 0.75 -14.80
N GLN A 90 1.13 -0.07 -15.08
CA GLN A 90 1.00 -1.39 -15.69
C GLN A 90 1.15 -2.51 -14.65
N GLU A 91 0.17 -3.41 -14.57
CA GLU A 91 0.26 -4.60 -13.71
C GLU A 91 1.38 -5.55 -14.19
N GLY A 92 2.10 -6.15 -13.24
CA GLY A 92 3.25 -7.02 -13.51
C GLY A 92 4.56 -6.28 -13.78
N HIS A 93 4.52 -4.97 -14.01
CA HIS A 93 5.70 -4.11 -14.13
C HIS A 93 5.76 -3.08 -13.00
N ASP A 94 4.73 -2.24 -12.91
CA ASP A 94 4.66 -1.13 -11.95
C ASP A 94 3.95 -1.53 -10.66
N PHE A 95 3.07 -2.53 -10.70
CA PHE A 95 2.41 -3.03 -9.50
C PHE A 95 2.05 -4.51 -9.58
N ILE A 96 1.86 -5.13 -8.41
CA ILE A 96 1.29 -6.48 -8.27
C ILE A 96 0.02 -6.37 -7.43
N HIS A 97 -1.10 -6.90 -7.90
CA HIS A 97 -2.36 -6.97 -7.15
C HIS A 97 -2.57 -8.36 -6.55
N PHE A 98 -2.84 -8.41 -5.25
CA PHE A 98 -3.26 -9.62 -4.55
C PHE A 98 -4.76 -9.51 -4.22
N SER A 99 -5.57 -10.42 -4.78
CA SER A 99 -7.02 -10.54 -4.53
C SER A 99 -7.36 -11.50 -3.40
#